data_AF-A0A660Y9W9-F1
#
_entry.id   AF-A0A660Y9W9-F1
#
_cell.length_a   1.000
_cell.length_b   1.000
_cell.length_c   1.000
_cell.angle_alpha   90.00
_cell.angle_beta   90.00
_cell.angle_gamma   90.00
#
_symmetry.space_group_name_H-M   'P 1'
#
loop_
_entity.id
_entity.type
_entity.pdbx_description
1 polymer ?
#
loop_
_entity_poly.entity_id
_entity_poly.type
_entity_poly.pdbx_seq_one_letter_code
_entity_poly.pdbx_strand_id
1 'polypeptide(L)' 'MRKVRCNFCGSDHYEERRIEYLYSHKGKYLLVPNTPVEVCLNCGMVYYD' A
#
# COMPACT_ATOMS: atom_id res chain seq x y z
N MET A 1 -13.58 -6.61 6.05
CA MET A 1 -12.45 -6.54 5.11
C MET A 1 -12.80 -7.34 3.88
N ARG A 2 -12.79 -6.70 2.71
CA ARG A 2 -13.16 -7.35 1.45
C ARG A 2 -12.05 -8.37 1.14
N LYS A 3 -12.40 -9.63 0.87
CA LYS A 3 -11.42 -10.66 0.45
C LYS A 3 -10.92 -10.33 -0.96
N VAL A 4 -10.03 -9.34 -1.06
CA VAL A 4 -9.42 -8.93 -2.33
C VAL A 4 -8.25 -9.86 -2.57
N ARG A 5 -8.36 -10.74 -3.57
CA ARG A 5 -7.17 -11.48 -4.03
C ARG A 5 -6.18 -10.50 -4.64
N CYS A 6 -4.90 -10.76 -4.45
CA CYS A 6 -3.85 -9.90 -4.98
C CYS A 6 -3.98 -9.85 -6.48
N ASN A 7 -4.14 -8.65 -7.03
CA ASN A 7 -4.28 -8.43 -8.47
C ASN A 7 -3.03 -8.86 -9.24
N PHE A 8 -1.89 -9.01 -8.55
CA PHE A 8 -0.63 -9.46 -9.14
C PHE A 8 -0.39 -10.97 -8.99
N CYS A 9 -0.47 -11.52 -7.77
CA CYS A 9 -0.12 -12.93 -7.52
C CYS A 9 -1.29 -13.84 -7.10
N GLY A 10 -2.49 -13.29 -6.92
CA GLY A 10 -3.68 -14.03 -6.53
C GLY A 10 -3.79 -14.43 -5.06
N SER A 11 -2.75 -14.19 -4.23
CA SER A 11 -2.78 -14.47 -2.78
C SER A 11 -3.86 -13.66 -2.07
N ASP A 12 -4.44 -14.23 -1.01
CA ASP A 12 -5.35 -13.57 -0.08
C ASP A 12 -4.70 -13.20 1.26
N HIS A 13 -3.38 -13.37 1.38
CA HIS A 13 -2.63 -13.00 2.57
C HIS A 13 -2.19 -11.54 2.52
N TYR A 14 -2.69 -10.76 3.47
CA TYR A 14 -2.41 -9.34 3.62
C TYR A 14 -2.18 -8.96 5.07
N GLU A 15 -1.48 -7.86 5.25
CA GLU A 15 -1.43 -7.13 6.52
C GLU A 15 -1.56 -5.63 6.29
N GLU A 16 -2.14 -4.94 7.27
CA GLU A 16 -2.15 -3.48 7.31
C GLU A 16 -0.80 -2.97 7.85
N ARG A 17 -0.18 -2.03 7.15
CA ARG A 17 1.02 -1.33 7.61
C ARG A 17 0.82 0.18 7.55
N ARG A 18 1.56 0.90 8.37
CA ARG A 18 1.68 2.36 8.27
C ARG A 18 3.03 2.72 7.69
N ILE A 19 3.04 3.53 6.63
CA ILE A 19 4.25 3.96 5.94
C ILE A 19 4.36 5.48 5.84
N GLU A 20 5.55 5.96 5.50
CA GLU A 20 5.77 7.34 5.05
C GLU A 20 5.56 7.41 3.53
N TYR A 21 4.56 8.15 3.08
CA TYR A 21 4.28 8.32 1.66
C TYR A 21 4.81 9.68 1.18
N LEU A 22 5.76 9.64 0.24
CA LEU A 22 6.29 10.84 -0.40
C LEU A 22 5.58 11.07 -1.74
N TYR A 23 4.70 12.06 -1.78
CA TYR A 23 4.06 12.50 -3.01
C TYR A 23 4.87 13.62 -3.65
N SER A 24 5.14 13.53 -4.95
CA SER A 24 5.79 14.61 -5.71
C SER A 24 4.91 15.09 -6.87
N HIS A 25 4.76 16.41 -6.99
CA HIS A 25 4.01 17.03 -8.07
C HIS A 25 4.59 18.39 -8.43
N LYS A 26 4.99 18.58 -9.70
CA LYS A 26 5.60 19.81 -10.23
C LYS A 26 6.78 20.31 -9.39
N GLY A 27 7.68 19.40 -8.99
CA GLY A 27 8.85 19.71 -8.17
C GLY A 27 8.54 20.04 -6.69
N LYS A 28 7.26 19.98 -6.28
CA LYS A 28 6.86 20.09 -4.88
C LYS A 28 6.73 18.71 -4.27
N TYR A 29 7.13 18.59 -3.01
CA TYR A 29 7.07 17.35 -2.24
C TYR A 29 6.08 17.52 -1.09
N LEU A 30 5.25 16.50 -0.87
CA LEU A 30 4.41 16.35 0.30
C LEU A 30 4.75 15.03 0.97
N LEU A 31 5.27 15.10 2.19
CA LEU A 31 5.47 13.93 3.04
C LEU A 31 4.21 13.69 3.85
N VAL A 32 3.59 12.53 3.66
CA VAL A 32 2.40 12.09 4.39
C VAL A 32 2.79 10.94 5.32
N PRO A 33 3.00 11.22 6.63
CA PRO A 33 3.38 10.19 7.59
C PRO A 33 2.19 9.31 7.97
N ASN A 34 2.47 8.12 8.49
CA ASN A 34 1.47 7.19 9.04
C ASN A 34 0.34 6.79 8.06
N THR A 35 0.63 6.79 6.75
CA THR A 35 -0.35 6.41 5.72
C THR A 35 -0.65 4.93 5.84
N PRO A 36 -1.90 4.52 6.11
CA PRO A 36 -2.28 3.11 6.16
C PRO A 36 -2.26 2.52 4.74
N VAL A 37 -1.71 1.32 4.61
CA VAL A 37 -1.67 0.56 3.36
C VAL A 37 -1.89 -0.92 3.65
N GLU A 38 -2.45 -1.65 2.68
CA GLU A 38 -2.48 -3.11 2.72
C GLU A 38 -1.30 -3.65 1.91
N VAL A 39 -0.54 -4.57 2.51
CA VAL A 39 0.61 -5.21 1.85
C VAL A 39 0.35 -6.70 1.68
N CYS A 40 0.44 -7.18 0.45
CA CYS A 40 0.38 -8.62 0.17
C CYS A 40 1.64 -9.31 0.71
N LEU A 41 1.47 -10.23 1.66
CA LEU A 41 2.58 -10.92 2.33
C LEU A 41 3.37 -11.84 1.41
N ASN A 42 2.79 -12.27 0.29
CA ASN A 42 3.46 -13.19 -0.64
C ASN A 42 4.34 -12.49 -1.67
N CYS A 43 3.95 -11.31 -2.14
CA CYS A 43 4.64 -10.63 -3.25
C CYS A 43 5.04 -9.17 -2.96
N GLY A 44 4.63 -8.62 -1.82
CA GLY A 44 4.95 -7.25 -1.43
C GLY A 44 4.13 -6.17 -2.13
N MET A 45 3.10 -6.53 -2.92
CA MET A 45 2.24 -5.53 -3.55
C MET A 45 1.52 -4.69 -2.49
N VAL A 46 1.54 -3.37 -2.68
CA VAL A 46 0.98 -2.37 -1.75
C VAL A 46 -0.27 -1.76 -2.37
N TYR A 47 -1.35 -1.72 -1.59
CA TYR A 47 -2.61 -1.08 -1.93
C TYR A 47 -2.78 0.16 -1.05
N TYR A 48 -3.04 1.28 -1.70
CA TYR A 48 -3.30 2.58 -1.08
C TYR A 48 -4.80 2.85 -1.21
N ASP A 49 -5.47 3.17 -0.10
CA ASP A 49 -6.87 3.62 -0.05
C ASP A 49 -7.00 5.13 -0.31
#